data_AF-A0A3B0ZK21-F1
#
_entry.id   AF-A0A3B0ZK21-F1
#
_cell.length_a   1.000
_cell.length_b   1.000
_cell.length_c   1.000
_cell.angle_alpha   90.00
_cell.angle_beta   90.00
_cell.angle_gamma   90.00
#
_symmetry.space_group_name_H-M   'P 1'
#
loop_
_entity.id
_entity.type
_entity.pdbx_description
1 polymer ?
#
loop_
_entity_poly.entity_id
_entity_poly.type
_entity_poly.pdbx_seq_one_letter_code
_entity_poly.pdbx_strand_id
1 'polypeptide(L)'
;MGSKNSNPVLQVLQNNLHIKQEVKYPPDFLQFNGSGWRAFYHCHSNPSDIQPLFKAEHGHFHIFAPVVTQPDAWSHLVALSMADVGQPLCWFMVNHWVSGEKWLATDLLEQQIKNIPFSKQNNMLEQWLLSILVVCQVEIISLLHQRDSIIKSKPDEKCKQDRSLYLLAEKKIKLPYINFK
;
A
#
# COMPACT_ATOMS: atom_id res chain seq x y z
N MET A 1 -17.20 -12.61 14.18
CA MET A 1 -17.12 -11.44 13.28
C MET A 1 -16.81 -10.23 14.13
N GLY A 2 -15.86 -9.38 13.73
CA GLY A 2 -15.53 -8.14 14.46
C GLY A 2 -16.71 -7.17 14.51
N SER A 3 -16.78 -6.34 15.55
CA SER A 3 -17.77 -5.26 15.63
C SER A 3 -17.54 -4.20 14.53
N LYS A 4 -18.55 -3.39 14.21
CA LYS A 4 -18.41 -2.31 13.21
C LYS A 4 -17.24 -1.40 13.59
N ASN A 5 -16.44 -0.99 12.58
CA ASN A 5 -15.23 -0.18 12.76
C ASN A 5 -14.17 -0.81 13.70
N SER A 6 -14.21 -2.12 13.95
CA SER A 6 -13.22 -2.78 14.82
C SER A 6 -11.87 -2.97 14.15
N ASN A 7 -11.78 -2.84 12.82
CA ASN A 7 -10.52 -2.94 12.09
C ASN A 7 -10.50 -2.03 10.83
N PRO A 8 -9.31 -1.74 10.28
CA PRO A 8 -9.14 -0.86 9.12
C PRO A 8 -9.87 -1.33 7.85
N VAL A 9 -9.97 -2.65 7.63
CA VAL A 9 -10.64 -3.24 6.46
C VAL A 9 -12.15 -2.99 6.52
N LEU A 10 -12.78 -3.22 7.68
CA LEU A 10 -14.21 -2.92 7.87
C LEU A 10 -14.51 -1.42 7.74
N GLN A 11 -13.58 -0.57 8.18
CA GLN A 11 -13.70 0.88 8.07
C GLN A 11 -13.60 1.36 6.61
N VAL A 12 -12.61 0.89 5.83
CA VAL A 12 -12.47 1.31 4.41
C VAL A 12 -13.62 0.82 3.54
N LEU A 13 -14.15 -0.37 3.84
CA LEU A 13 -15.30 -0.94 3.15
C LEU A 13 -16.62 -0.29 3.60
N GLN A 14 -16.59 0.66 4.54
CA GLN A 14 -17.77 1.32 5.10
C GLN A 14 -18.83 0.33 5.61
N ASN A 15 -18.37 -0.80 6.16
CA ASN A 15 -19.22 -1.93 6.59
C ASN A 15 -20.06 -2.57 5.46
N ASN A 16 -19.67 -2.41 4.19
CA ASN A 16 -20.25 -3.16 3.09
C ASN A 16 -19.75 -4.61 3.13
N LEU A 17 -20.66 -5.54 3.37
CA LEU A 17 -20.37 -6.98 3.43
C LEU A 17 -20.32 -7.62 2.02
N HIS A 18 -20.75 -6.89 0.99
CA HIS A 18 -20.71 -7.31 -0.40
C HIS A 18 -19.59 -6.59 -1.14
N ILE A 19 -18.39 -7.15 -1.03
CA ILE A 19 -17.19 -6.63 -1.67
C ILE A 19 -17.13 -7.19 -3.10
N LYS A 20 -17.05 -6.29 -4.07
CA LYS A 20 -16.70 -6.61 -5.46
C LYS A 20 -15.18 -6.65 -5.61
N GLN A 21 -14.69 -7.69 -6.25
CA GLN A 21 -13.28 -7.88 -6.61
C GLN A 21 -12.90 -6.95 -7.78
N GLU A 22 -11.61 -6.63 -7.92
CA GLU A 22 -11.06 -5.67 -8.90
C GLU A 22 -11.65 -4.24 -8.81
N VAL A 23 -12.27 -3.91 -7.68
CA VAL A 23 -12.86 -2.59 -7.43
C VAL A 23 -12.15 -1.91 -6.27
N LYS A 24 -11.91 -0.60 -6.41
CA LYS A 24 -11.31 0.24 -5.38
C LYS A 24 -12.32 0.65 -4.31
N TYR A 25 -11.87 0.65 -3.07
CA TYR A 25 -12.61 1.13 -1.91
C TYR A 25 -11.78 2.20 -1.17
N PRO A 26 -12.35 3.39 -0.95
CA PRO A 26 -13.56 3.90 -1.59
C PRO A 26 -13.31 4.11 -3.11
N PRO A 27 -14.37 4.33 -3.91
CA PRO A 27 -14.22 4.62 -5.34
C PRO A 27 -13.28 5.81 -5.63
N ASP A 28 -13.34 6.86 -4.82
CA ASP A 28 -12.64 8.14 -5.05
C ASP A 28 -11.29 8.29 -4.33
N PHE A 29 -10.62 7.17 -4.01
CA PHE A 29 -9.44 7.10 -3.12
C PHE A 29 -9.71 7.67 -1.70
N LEU A 30 -9.05 7.10 -0.71
CA LEU A 30 -8.86 7.76 0.58
C LEU A 30 -7.88 8.91 0.37
N GLN A 31 -8.23 10.12 0.81
CA GLN A 31 -7.32 11.27 0.81
C GLN A 31 -6.96 11.66 2.24
N PHE A 32 -5.67 11.74 2.54
CA PHE A 32 -5.23 11.91 3.93
C PHE A 32 -5.18 13.40 4.27
N ASN A 33 -6.34 13.94 4.67
CA ASN A 33 -6.53 15.31 5.17
C ASN A 33 -5.80 16.41 4.36
N GLY A 34 -5.91 16.37 3.03
CA GLY A 34 -5.34 17.40 2.14
C GLY A 34 -3.82 17.37 1.99
N SER A 35 -3.12 16.40 2.57
CA SER A 35 -1.66 16.27 2.46
C SER A 35 -1.16 15.75 1.10
N GLY A 36 -2.08 15.44 0.18
CA GLY A 36 -1.79 14.82 -1.12
C GLY A 36 -1.52 13.32 -1.07
N TRP A 37 -1.29 12.76 0.13
CA TRP A 37 -1.24 11.33 0.36
C TRP A 37 -2.60 10.70 0.16
N ARG A 38 -2.59 9.48 -0.40
CA ARG A 38 -3.82 8.76 -0.72
C ARG A 38 -3.64 7.27 -0.66
N ALA A 39 -4.75 6.56 -0.53
CA ALA A 39 -4.76 5.11 -0.60
C ALA A 39 -6.06 4.59 -1.21
N PHE A 40 -6.07 3.34 -1.65
CA PHE A 40 -7.32 2.60 -1.82
C PHE A 40 -7.10 1.16 -1.40
N TYR A 41 -8.18 0.48 -1.03
CA TYR A 41 -8.22 -0.95 -0.78
C TYR A 41 -8.88 -1.67 -1.96
N HIS A 42 -8.38 -2.85 -2.34
CA HIS A 42 -9.09 -3.73 -3.26
C HIS A 42 -8.81 -5.20 -2.98
N CYS A 43 -9.64 -6.06 -3.57
CA CYS A 43 -9.55 -7.51 -3.47
C CYS A 43 -9.41 -8.09 -4.87
N HIS A 44 -8.55 -9.09 -5.02
CA HIS A 44 -8.39 -9.76 -6.32
C HIS A 44 -9.45 -10.84 -6.52
N SER A 45 -9.80 -11.10 -7.78
CA SER A 45 -10.80 -12.10 -8.16
C SER A 45 -10.31 -13.52 -7.93
N ASN A 46 -9.06 -13.75 -8.27
CA ASN A 46 -8.43 -15.04 -8.12
C ASN A 46 -7.11 -14.88 -7.34
N PRO A 47 -6.95 -15.58 -6.19
CA PRO A 47 -5.73 -15.53 -5.38
C PRO A 47 -4.46 -16.01 -6.10
N SER A 48 -4.58 -16.55 -7.32
CA SER A 48 -3.45 -16.90 -8.18
C SER A 48 -3.09 -15.85 -9.23
N ASP A 49 -3.91 -14.80 -9.41
CA ASP A 49 -3.61 -13.64 -10.29
C ASP A 49 -2.44 -12.82 -9.76
N ILE A 50 -2.26 -12.88 -8.44
CA ILE A 50 -1.10 -12.44 -7.70
C ILE A 50 -0.47 -13.71 -7.14
N GLN A 51 0.87 -13.83 -7.20
CA GLN A 51 1.62 -15.05 -6.84
C GLN A 51 1.09 -15.79 -5.59
N PRO A 52 1.38 -17.10 -5.39
CA PRO A 52 0.91 -17.90 -4.24
C PRO A 52 1.14 -17.30 -2.82
N LEU A 53 1.93 -16.23 -2.74
CA LEU A 53 2.17 -15.36 -1.59
C LEU A 53 0.89 -14.80 -0.95
N PHE A 54 -0.19 -14.65 -1.72
CA PHE A 54 -1.44 -14.01 -1.28
C PHE A 54 -2.56 -15.01 -0.93
N LYS A 55 -2.24 -16.29 -0.72
CA LYS A 55 -3.27 -17.31 -0.36
C LYS A 55 -4.09 -16.97 0.89
N ALA A 56 -3.50 -16.26 1.85
CA ALA A 56 -4.18 -15.82 3.07
C ALA A 56 -4.67 -14.36 2.98
N GLU A 57 -4.46 -13.69 1.84
CA GLU A 57 -4.90 -12.32 1.63
C GLU A 57 -6.40 -12.29 1.39
N HIS A 58 -7.06 -11.36 2.06
CA HIS A 58 -8.41 -10.93 1.73
C HIS A 58 -8.40 -9.80 0.70
N GLY A 59 -7.46 -8.86 0.85
CA GLY A 59 -7.19 -7.78 -0.09
C GLY A 59 -6.09 -6.89 0.47
N HIS A 60 -5.75 -5.81 -0.23
CA HIS A 60 -4.63 -4.96 0.16
C HIS A 60 -4.89 -3.48 -0.08
N PHE A 61 -4.21 -2.66 0.72
CA PHE A 61 -4.12 -1.23 0.48
C PHE A 61 -2.99 -0.94 -0.49
N HIS A 62 -3.25 -0.17 -1.54
CA HIS A 62 -2.19 0.59 -2.21
C HIS A 62 -2.09 1.96 -1.57
N ILE A 63 -0.89 2.36 -1.16
CA ILE A 63 -0.62 3.66 -0.54
C ILE A 63 0.28 4.47 -1.45
N PHE A 64 -0.05 5.75 -1.63
CA PHE A 64 0.61 6.65 -2.56
C PHE A 64 1.07 7.92 -1.86
N ALA A 65 2.29 8.34 -2.20
CA ALA A 65 2.87 9.60 -1.74
C ALA A 65 2.68 10.69 -2.80
N PRO A 66 2.54 11.96 -2.39
CA PRO A 66 2.39 13.08 -3.31
C PRO A 66 3.68 13.36 -4.08
N VAL A 67 3.55 13.87 -5.30
CA VAL A 67 4.66 14.45 -6.06
C VAL A 67 4.71 15.94 -5.73
N VAL A 68 5.69 16.38 -4.92
CA VAL A 68 5.76 17.78 -4.43
C VAL A 68 5.72 18.82 -5.55
N THR A 69 6.30 18.51 -6.71
CA THR A 69 6.35 19.42 -7.86
C THR A 69 5.08 19.42 -8.72
N GLN A 70 4.15 18.49 -8.49
CA GLN A 70 2.91 18.31 -9.26
C GLN A 70 1.77 17.94 -8.30
N PRO A 71 0.99 18.92 -7.81
CA PRO A 71 -0.03 18.71 -6.76
C PRO A 71 -1.06 17.62 -7.07
N ASP A 72 -1.42 17.46 -8.34
CA ASP A 72 -2.39 16.45 -8.80
C ASP A 72 -1.73 15.11 -9.14
N ALA A 73 -0.43 14.94 -8.91
CA ALA A 73 0.29 13.71 -9.20
C ALA A 73 0.74 12.99 -7.92
N TRP A 74 0.84 11.67 -8.02
CA TRP A 74 1.23 10.79 -6.93
C TRP A 74 2.09 9.65 -7.47
N SER A 75 2.80 8.98 -6.55
CA SER A 75 3.62 7.81 -6.83
C SER A 75 3.21 6.67 -5.93
N HIS A 76 3.17 5.44 -6.45
CA HIS A 76 2.97 4.28 -5.60
C HIS A 76 4.14 4.22 -4.61
N LEU A 77 3.79 4.24 -3.33
CA LEU A 77 4.77 4.14 -2.26
C LEU A 77 4.99 2.68 -1.93
N VAL A 78 3.94 1.97 -1.51
CA VAL A 78 3.97 0.57 -1.07
C VAL A 78 2.54 0.04 -0.98
N ALA A 79 2.37 -1.27 -1.09
CA ALA A 79 1.12 -1.96 -0.84
C ALA A 79 1.17 -2.79 0.45
N LEU A 80 0.05 -2.84 1.17
CA LEU A 80 -0.12 -3.55 2.44
C LEU A 80 -1.16 -4.65 2.31
N SER A 81 -0.71 -5.90 2.33
CA SER A 81 -1.58 -7.08 2.32
C SER A 81 -2.30 -7.27 3.66
N MET A 82 -3.59 -7.59 3.61
CA MET A 82 -4.45 -7.76 4.79
C MET A 82 -5.15 -9.12 4.77
N ALA A 83 -5.13 -9.79 5.92
CA ALA A 83 -5.94 -10.98 6.17
C ALA A 83 -7.44 -10.63 6.31
N ASP A 84 -8.28 -11.65 6.24
CA ASP A 84 -9.74 -11.58 6.45
C ASP A 84 -10.13 -11.03 7.84
N VAL A 85 -9.34 -11.31 8.86
CA VAL A 85 -9.50 -10.77 10.22
C VAL A 85 -8.95 -9.34 10.38
N GLY A 86 -8.45 -8.72 9.30
CA GLY A 86 -7.93 -7.35 9.29
C GLY A 86 -6.50 -7.20 9.81
N GLN A 87 -5.72 -8.29 9.85
CA GLN A 87 -4.31 -8.26 10.25
C GLN A 87 -3.39 -8.00 9.05
N PRO A 88 -2.38 -7.12 9.18
CA PRO A 88 -1.34 -6.96 8.17
C PRO A 88 -0.52 -8.25 7.95
N LEU A 89 -0.33 -8.65 6.70
CA LEU A 89 0.40 -9.86 6.32
C LEU A 89 1.82 -9.55 5.80
N CYS A 90 1.90 -8.70 4.78
CA CYS A 90 3.16 -8.30 4.16
C CYS A 90 3.07 -6.92 3.51
N TRP A 91 4.23 -6.30 3.37
CA TRP A 91 4.46 -5.18 2.49
C TRP A 91 4.92 -5.67 1.13
N PHE A 92 4.50 -5.01 0.06
CA PHE A 92 5.02 -5.29 -1.27
C PHE A 92 5.03 -4.08 -2.21
N MET A 93 5.86 -4.18 -3.24
CA MET A 93 6.03 -3.19 -4.30
C MET A 93 5.59 -3.79 -5.62
N VAL A 94 4.80 -3.05 -6.38
CA VAL A 94 4.36 -3.43 -7.72
C VAL A 94 5.13 -2.66 -8.78
N ASN A 95 5.13 -3.20 -9.99
CA ASN A 95 5.69 -2.53 -11.14
C ASN A 95 4.78 -1.39 -11.62
N HIS A 96 5.36 -0.44 -12.35
CA HIS A 96 4.72 0.82 -12.73
C HIS A 96 3.42 0.64 -13.52
N TRP A 97 3.35 -0.35 -14.41
CA TRP A 97 2.13 -0.61 -15.20
C TRP A 97 0.93 -1.01 -14.34
N VAL A 98 1.14 -1.55 -13.14
CA VAL A 98 0.07 -2.00 -12.25
C VAL A 98 -0.73 -0.82 -11.72
N SER A 99 -0.05 0.26 -11.39
CA SER A 99 -0.63 1.39 -10.67
C SER A 99 -0.76 2.65 -11.54
N GLY A 100 0.07 2.77 -12.59
CA GLY A 100 -0.10 3.73 -13.70
C GLY A 100 0.17 5.19 -13.37
N GLU A 101 0.68 5.49 -12.17
CA GLU A 101 0.96 6.84 -11.68
C GLU A 101 2.34 7.39 -12.08
N LYS A 102 2.88 8.40 -11.39
CA LYS A 102 4.27 8.84 -11.60
C LYS A 102 5.25 7.88 -10.93
N TRP A 103 6.31 7.48 -11.63
CA TRP A 103 7.42 6.76 -11.03
C TRP A 103 8.43 7.70 -10.36
N LEU A 104 8.38 7.82 -9.03
CA LEU A 104 9.39 8.57 -8.27
C LEU A 104 10.61 7.70 -7.92
N ALA A 105 11.78 8.34 -7.90
CA ALA A 105 13.02 7.76 -7.41
C ALA A 105 12.95 7.49 -5.89
N THR A 106 13.73 6.51 -5.42
CA THR A 106 13.71 6.07 -4.01
C THR A 106 14.03 7.21 -3.03
N ASP A 107 14.99 8.08 -3.34
CA ASP A 107 15.38 9.21 -2.51
C ASP A 107 14.22 10.20 -2.26
N LEU A 108 13.41 10.48 -3.29
CA LEU A 108 12.23 11.32 -3.16
C LEU A 108 11.14 10.66 -2.30
N LEU A 109 10.91 9.35 -2.47
CA LEU A 109 9.92 8.61 -1.67
C LEU A 109 10.37 8.44 -0.22
N GLU A 110 11.67 8.26 0.02
CA GLU A 110 12.26 8.25 1.36
C GLU A 110 12.00 9.57 2.09
N GLN A 111 12.16 10.71 1.41
CA GLN A 111 11.85 12.01 1.98
C GLN A 111 10.36 12.12 2.35
N GLN A 112 9.46 11.55 1.54
CA GLN A 112 8.03 11.50 1.86
C GLN A 112 7.79 10.67 3.13
N ILE A 113 8.36 9.47 3.25
CA ILE A 113 8.19 8.63 4.46
C ILE A 113 8.76 9.33 5.70
N LYS A 114 9.93 9.99 5.58
CA LYS A 114 10.56 10.73 6.69
C LYS A 114 9.73 11.94 7.16
N ASN A 115 8.84 12.46 6.30
CA ASN A 115 8.00 13.61 6.57
C ASN A 115 6.50 13.27 6.50
N ILE A 116 6.11 12.13 7.07
CA ILE A 116 4.70 11.71 7.09
C ILE A 116 3.81 12.78 7.78
N PRO A 117 2.73 13.22 7.13
CA PRO A 117 1.92 14.34 7.60
C PRO A 117 0.90 13.89 8.64
N PHE A 118 1.34 13.72 9.88
CA PHE A 118 0.39 13.48 10.98
C PHE A 118 -0.47 14.72 11.24
N SER A 119 -1.78 14.53 11.20
CA SER A 119 -2.75 15.54 11.58
C SER A 119 -3.80 14.94 12.51
N LYS A 120 -4.22 15.73 13.50
CA LYS A 120 -5.31 15.36 14.43
C LYS A 120 -6.68 15.32 13.74
N GLN A 121 -6.79 15.87 12.53
CA GLN A 121 -8.01 15.85 11.72
C GLN A 121 -8.16 14.53 10.95
N ASN A 122 -7.10 13.73 10.84
CA ASN A 122 -7.16 12.45 10.16
C ASN A 122 -8.15 11.52 10.87
N ASN A 123 -8.93 10.75 10.11
CA ASN A 123 -9.76 9.72 10.72
C ASN A 123 -8.91 8.52 11.20
N MET A 124 -9.54 7.59 11.92
CA MET A 124 -8.84 6.43 12.50
C MET A 124 -8.12 5.57 11.46
N LEU A 125 -8.68 5.39 10.26
CA LEU A 125 -8.07 4.61 9.18
C LEU A 125 -6.81 5.31 8.64
N GLU A 126 -6.91 6.61 8.38
CA GLU A 126 -5.77 7.42 7.92
C GLU A 126 -4.65 7.45 8.95
N GLN A 127 -4.98 7.67 10.23
CA GLN A 127 -4.01 7.61 11.32
C GLN A 127 -3.35 6.25 11.41
N TRP A 128 -4.12 5.16 11.27
CA TRP A 128 -3.58 3.80 11.31
C TRP A 128 -2.63 3.53 10.14
N LEU A 129 -3.01 3.89 8.91
CA LEU A 129 -2.16 3.73 7.73
C LEU A 129 -0.86 4.53 7.85
N LEU A 130 -0.94 5.79 8.28
CA LEU A 130 0.26 6.61 8.47
C LEU A 130 1.14 6.10 9.62
N SER A 131 0.54 5.63 10.71
CA SER A 131 1.30 5.11 11.85
C SER A 131 2.06 3.84 11.50
N ILE A 132 1.44 2.90 10.78
CA ILE A 132 2.12 1.65 10.40
C ILE A 132 3.26 1.91 9.39
N LEU A 133 3.13 2.92 8.53
CA LEU A 133 4.23 3.36 7.66
C LEU A 133 5.43 3.88 8.46
N VAL A 134 5.19 4.61 9.55
CA VAL A 134 6.27 5.09 10.44
C VAL A 134 6.91 3.93 11.20
N VAL A 135 6.12 3.02 11.75
CA VAL A 135 6.63 1.87 12.49
C VAL A 135 7.49 0.97 11.59
N CYS A 136 7.07 0.77 10.33
CA CYS A 136 7.77 -0.07 9.35
C CYS A 136 8.66 0.73 8.38
N GLN A 137 9.06 1.94 8.74
CA GLN A 137 9.79 2.84 7.85
C GLN A 137 11.07 2.18 7.28
N VAL A 138 11.84 1.49 8.13
CA VAL A 138 13.10 0.86 7.72
C VAL A 138 12.84 -0.24 6.68
N GLU A 139 11.84 -1.08 6.90
CA GLU A 139 11.46 -2.14 5.97
C GLU A 139 10.96 -1.57 4.64
N ILE A 140 10.14 -0.52 4.66
CA ILE A 140 9.60 0.10 3.45
C ILE A 140 10.72 0.74 2.63
N ILE A 141 11.66 1.44 3.27
CA ILE A 141 12.83 2.00 2.57
C ILE A 141 13.67 0.89 1.94
N SER A 142 13.88 -0.22 2.64
CA SER A 142 14.56 -1.39 2.07
C SER A 142 13.85 -1.93 0.83
N LEU A 143 12.52 -1.96 0.82
CA LEU A 143 11.72 -2.37 -0.34
C LEU A 143 11.86 -1.41 -1.53
N LEU A 144 11.96 -0.10 -1.28
CA LEU A 144 12.18 0.89 -2.35
C LEU A 144 13.54 0.68 -3.03
N HIS A 145 14.60 0.43 -2.27
CA HIS A 145 15.90 0.09 -2.85
C HIS A 145 15.87 -1.23 -3.64
N GLN A 146 15.17 -2.25 -3.14
CA GLN A 146 15.00 -3.52 -3.87
C GLN A 146 14.25 -3.31 -5.19
N ARG A 147 13.17 -2.52 -5.17
CA ARG A 147 12.41 -2.12 -6.36
C ARG A 147 13.34 -1.49 -7.42
N ASP A 148 14.14 -0.51 -7.03
CA ASP A 148 15.04 0.18 -7.96
C ASP A 148 16.17 -0.74 -8.45
N SER A 149 16.71 -1.62 -7.59
CA SER A 149 17.71 -2.61 -7.97
C SER A 149 17.19 -3.58 -9.03
N ILE A 150 15.98 -4.09 -8.85
CA ILE A 150 15.35 -5.00 -9.81
C ILE A 150 15.12 -4.31 -11.14
N ILE A 151 14.55 -3.12 -11.15
CA ILE A 151 14.37 -2.33 -12.39
C ILE A 151 15.71 -2.08 -13.08
N LYS A 152 16.76 -1.69 -12.33
CA LYS A 152 18.09 -1.43 -12.89
C LYS A 152 18.75 -2.70 -13.45
N SER A 153 18.46 -3.86 -12.89
CA SER A 153 19.00 -5.15 -13.36
C SER A 153 18.37 -5.65 -14.67
N LYS A 154 17.25 -5.06 -15.12
CA LYS A 154 16.59 -5.47 -16.34
C LYS A 154 17.27 -4.83 -17.56
N PRO A 155 17.51 -5.58 -18.64
CA PRO A 155 18.21 -5.09 -19.82
C PRO A 155 17.35 -4.17 -20.70
N ASP A 156 16.02 -4.20 -20.54
CA ASP A 156 15.08 -3.43 -21.33
C ASP A 156 14.61 -2.18 -20.57
N GLU A 157 14.73 -1.01 -21.21
CA GLU A 157 14.21 0.26 -20.71
C GLU A 157 12.69 0.24 -20.50
N LYS A 158 11.98 -0.68 -21.17
CA LYS A 158 10.53 -0.91 -21.03
C LYS A 158 10.15 -1.83 -19.89
N CYS A 159 11.08 -2.29 -19.05
CA CYS A 159 10.79 -3.19 -17.92
C CYS A 159 9.70 -2.66 -16.97
N LYS A 160 9.54 -1.33 -16.86
CA LYS A 160 8.43 -0.71 -16.10
C LYS A 160 7.04 -0.99 -16.69
N GLN A 161 6.97 -1.40 -17.94
CA GLN A 161 5.75 -1.75 -18.68
C GLN A 161 5.62 -3.26 -18.94
N ASP A 162 6.54 -4.06 -18.42
CA ASP A 162 6.53 -5.51 -18.56
C ASP A 162 5.45 -6.11 -17.66
N ARG A 163 4.38 -6.62 -18.28
CA ARG A 163 3.24 -7.24 -17.60
C ARG A 163 3.56 -8.58 -16.94
N SER A 164 4.67 -9.22 -17.31
CA SER A 164 5.14 -10.43 -16.62
C SER A 164 5.79 -10.09 -15.28
N LEU A 165 6.24 -8.85 -15.09
CA LEU A 165 6.84 -8.35 -13.88
C LEU A 165 5.78 -7.56 -13.09
N TYR A 166 4.97 -8.27 -12.30
CA TYR A 166 3.98 -7.64 -11.42
C TYR A 166 4.61 -7.18 -10.10
N LEU A 167 5.23 -8.12 -9.38
CA LEU A 167 5.83 -7.92 -8.06
C LEU A 167 7.31 -7.55 -8.21
N LEU A 168 7.74 -6.50 -7.55
CA LEU A 168 9.14 -6.09 -7.52
C LEU A 168 9.80 -6.46 -6.20
N ALA A 169 9.19 -6.15 -5.07
CA ALA A 169 9.80 -6.45 -3.77
C ALA A 169 8.72 -6.81 -2.75
N GLU A 170 9.07 -7.61 -1.75
CA GLU A 170 8.15 -7.97 -0.68
C GLU A 170 8.85 -8.20 0.67
N LYS A 171 8.09 -7.97 1.75
CA LYS A 171 8.53 -8.22 3.12
C LYS A 171 7.35 -8.62 3.98
N LYS A 172 7.39 -9.84 4.54
CA LYS A 172 6.43 -10.26 5.57
C LYS A 172 6.53 -9.35 6.78
N ILE A 173 5.37 -8.92 7.28
CA ILE A 173 5.30 -8.09 8.46
C ILE A 173 5.47 -8.99 9.69
N LYS A 174 6.40 -8.60 10.55
CA LYS A 174 6.53 -9.13 11.91
C LYS A 174 6.19 -7.97 12.85
N LEU A 175 4.91 -7.81 13.18
CA LEU A 175 4.56 -6.88 14.25
C LEU A 175 5.17 -7.43 15.53
N PRO A 176 5.89 -6.62 16.34
CA PRO A 176 6.26 -7.05 17.68
C PRO A 176 4.96 -7.42 18.39
N TYR A 177 4.91 -8.59 19.03
CA TYR A 177 3.77 -8.97 19.88
C TYR A 177 3.64 -7.90 20.96
N ILE A 178 2.71 -6.96 20.78
CA ILE A 178 2.30 -6.07 21.87
C ILE A 178 1.39 -6.93 22.73
N ASN A 179 1.96 -7.57 23.74
CA ASN A 179 1.19 -8.15 24.82
C ASN A 179 0.50 -7.00 25.56
N PHE A 180 -0.76 -6.73 25.23
CA PHE A 180 -1.63 -5.97 26.10
C PHE A 180 -1.86 -6.84 27.34
N LYS A 181 -1.18 -6.49 28.43
CA LYS A 181 -1.49 -7.00 29.76
C LYS A 181 -2.79 -6.36 30.26
#